data_AF-A0A2G2JZD4-F1
#
_entry.id   AF-A0A2G2JZD4-F1
#
_cell.length_a   1.000
_cell.length_b   1.000
_cell.length_c   1.000
_cell.angle_alpha   90.00
_cell.angle_beta   90.00
_cell.angle_gamma   90.00
#
_symmetry.space_group_name_H-M   'P 1'
#
loop_
_entity.id
_entity.type
_entity.pdbx_description
1 polymer ?
#
loop_
_entity_poly.entity_id
_entity_poly.type
_entity_poly.pdbx_seq_one_letter_code
_entity_poly.pdbx_strand_id
1 'polypeptide(L)'
;MTFKNLAYTLLILAVTVATYTASLFEKGIDGYFGFSSLRVTVHHISFLVFCFLASLRLFHVEKGKPYRFIYLVPILTMGYNLFVNALDARKTTFNEFTPKLTITLLVVVGVVVCYFIKRKKTNNA
;
A
#
# COMPACT_ATOMS: atom_id res chain seq x y z
N MET A 1 -7.98 18.13 12.24
CA MET A 1 -6.70 17.45 11.97
C MET A 1 -5.57 18.41 12.35
N THR A 2 -4.73 18.07 13.31
CA THR A 2 -3.57 18.91 13.67
C THR A 2 -2.48 18.81 12.60
N PHE A 3 -1.63 19.84 12.46
CA PHE A 3 -0.53 19.88 11.48
C PHE A 3 0.35 18.63 11.53
N LYS A 4 0.65 18.12 12.74
CA LYS A 4 1.39 16.87 12.96
C LYS A 4 0.73 15.66 12.28
N ASN A 5 -0.60 15.54 12.38
CA ASN A 5 -1.33 14.43 11.76
C ASN A 5 -1.36 14.52 10.24
N LEU A 6 -1.38 15.75 9.69
CA LEU A 6 -1.26 15.99 8.25
C LEU A 6 0.12 15.57 7.75
N ALA A 7 1.18 15.98 8.45
CA ALA A 7 2.56 15.60 8.09
C ALA A 7 2.75 14.07 8.09
N TYR A 8 2.27 13.36 9.11
CA TYR A 8 2.32 11.89 9.14
C TYR A 8 1.56 11.26 7.98
N THR A 9 0.38 11.79 7.66
CA THR A 9 -0.44 11.30 6.54
C THR A 9 0.31 11.42 5.22
N LEU A 10 0.86 12.62 4.95
CA LEU A 10 1.62 12.89 3.72
C LEU A 10 2.88 12.03 3.63
N LEU A 11 3.57 11.83 4.75
CA LEU A 11 4.78 11.03 4.79
C LEU A 11 4.50 9.55 4.53
N ILE A 12 3.45 8.97 5.13
CA ILE A 12 3.06 7.58 4.86
C ILE A 12 2.68 7.41 3.38
N LEU A 13 1.93 8.36 2.82
CA LEU A 13 1.57 8.33 1.40
C LEU A 13 2.82 8.44 0.50
N ALA A 14 3.72 9.38 0.76
CA ALA A 14 4.94 9.57 -0.02
C ALA A 14 5.83 8.32 -0.01
N VAL A 15 6.04 7.72 1.17
CA VAL A 15 6.80 6.47 1.30
C VAL A 15 6.11 5.34 0.57
N THR A 16 4.78 5.20 0.70
CA THR A 16 4.04 4.15 0.00
C THR A 16 4.14 4.32 -1.51
N VAL A 17 4.01 5.55 -2.03
CA VAL A 17 4.20 5.84 -3.46
C VAL A 17 5.59 5.44 -3.93
N ALA A 18 6.63 5.81 -3.18
CA ALA A 18 8.01 5.47 -3.50
C ALA A 18 8.24 3.94 -3.59
N THR A 19 7.54 3.12 -2.82
CA THR A 19 7.72 1.66 -2.87
C THR A 19 7.24 1.00 -4.16
N TYR A 20 6.35 1.63 -4.93
CA TYR A 20 5.87 1.08 -6.21
C TYR A 20 6.31 1.89 -7.43
N THR A 21 7.16 2.92 -7.28
CA THR A 21 7.79 3.58 -8.44
C THR A 21 8.65 2.61 -9.26
N ALA A 22 9.23 1.57 -8.64
CA ALA A 22 9.93 0.51 -9.36
C ALA A 22 9.04 -0.17 -10.42
N SER A 23 7.72 -0.27 -10.16
CA SER A 23 6.76 -0.82 -11.14
C SER A 23 6.48 0.08 -12.33
N LEU A 24 6.98 1.32 -12.35
CA LEU A 24 6.98 2.16 -13.55
C LEU A 24 8.02 1.68 -14.58
N PHE A 25 9.10 1.04 -14.12
CA PHE A 25 10.25 0.69 -14.95
C PHE A 25 10.42 -0.82 -15.15
N GLU A 26 9.90 -1.64 -14.25
CA GLU A 26 10.06 -3.10 -14.30
C GLU A 26 8.82 -3.80 -14.85
N LYS A 27 8.91 -4.29 -16.10
CA LYS A 27 8.04 -5.36 -16.62
C LYS A 27 8.68 -6.72 -16.34
N GLY A 28 7.88 -7.71 -15.94
CA GLY A 28 8.38 -9.03 -15.54
C GLY A 28 9.23 -9.71 -16.63
N ILE A 29 10.32 -10.35 -16.23
CA ILE A 29 11.26 -11.05 -17.14
C ILE A 29 10.89 -12.54 -17.22
N ASP A 30 11.26 -13.23 -18.30
CA ASP A 30 11.14 -14.69 -18.44
C ASP A 30 12.11 -15.45 -17.51
N GLY A 31 11.81 -15.47 -16.22
CA GLY A 31 12.48 -16.30 -15.23
C GLY A 31 11.50 -16.79 -14.14
N TYR A 32 12.01 -17.15 -12.97
CA TYR A 32 11.18 -17.69 -11.88
C TYR A 32 10.19 -16.63 -11.36
N PHE A 33 8.88 -16.90 -11.45
CA PHE A 33 7.81 -15.99 -11.01
C PHE A 33 7.94 -14.55 -11.55
N GLY A 34 8.44 -14.38 -12.78
CA GLY A 34 8.64 -13.06 -13.39
C GLY A 34 9.87 -12.29 -12.90
N PHE A 35 10.83 -12.95 -12.22
CA PHE A 35 12.13 -12.39 -11.84
C PHE A 35 13.30 -13.08 -12.54
N SER A 36 14.46 -12.42 -12.57
CA SER A 36 15.68 -12.94 -13.21
C SER A 36 16.24 -14.21 -12.57
N SER A 37 16.04 -14.42 -11.27
CA SER A 37 16.54 -15.62 -10.56
C SER A 37 15.70 -15.95 -9.32
N LEU A 38 15.79 -17.20 -8.88
CA LEU A 38 15.12 -17.67 -7.66
C LEU A 38 15.57 -16.90 -6.41
N ARG A 39 16.86 -16.53 -6.33
CA ARG A 39 17.40 -15.71 -5.22
C ARG A 39 16.70 -14.36 -5.11
N VAL A 40 16.55 -13.68 -6.24
CA VAL A 40 15.86 -12.37 -6.30
C VAL A 40 14.39 -12.53 -5.95
N THR A 41 13.75 -13.59 -6.46
CA THR A 41 12.35 -13.91 -6.15
C THR A 41 12.13 -14.06 -4.64
N VAL A 42 12.93 -14.90 -3.98
CA VAL A 42 12.81 -15.17 -2.54
C VAL A 42 13.07 -13.91 -1.73
N HIS A 43 14.10 -13.12 -2.06
CA HIS A 43 14.35 -11.85 -1.37
C HIS A 43 13.19 -10.87 -1.54
N HIS A 44 12.68 -10.72 -2.76
CA HIS A 44 11.64 -9.74 -3.03
C HIS A 44 10.30 -10.12 -2.38
N ILE A 45 9.90 -11.39 -2.46
CA ILE A 45 8.70 -11.90 -1.79
C ILE A 45 8.85 -11.77 -0.28
N SER A 46 10.00 -12.17 0.28
CA SER A 46 10.23 -12.05 1.74
C SER A 46 10.12 -10.60 2.20
N PHE A 47 10.75 -9.66 1.48
CA PHE A 47 10.67 -8.24 1.78
C PHE A 47 9.22 -7.73 1.74
N LEU A 48 8.46 -8.08 0.70
CA LEU A 48 7.04 -7.70 0.60
C LEU A 48 6.20 -8.27 1.75
N VAL A 49 6.43 -9.53 2.16
CA VAL A 49 5.75 -10.14 3.31
C VAL A 49 6.06 -9.36 4.59
N PHE A 50 7.33 -9.03 4.84
CA PHE A 50 7.71 -8.24 6.02
C PHE A 50 7.08 -6.85 6.00
N CYS A 51 7.11 -6.15 4.87
CA CYS A 51 6.47 -4.83 4.73
C CYS A 51 4.96 -4.89 4.95
N PHE A 52 4.29 -5.93 4.44
CA PHE A 52 2.86 -6.15 4.64
C PHE A 52 2.53 -6.37 6.13
N LEU A 53 3.24 -7.28 6.80
CA LEU A 53 3.06 -7.55 8.23
C LEU A 53 3.39 -6.32 9.09
N ALA A 54 4.45 -5.59 8.76
CA ALA A 54 4.80 -4.35 9.45
C ALA A 54 3.69 -3.30 9.32
N SER A 55 3.11 -3.15 8.13
CA SER A 55 2.00 -2.22 7.88
C SER A 55 0.73 -2.63 8.65
N LEU A 56 0.41 -3.92 8.70
CA LEU A 56 -0.67 -4.46 9.53
C LEU A 56 -0.45 -4.17 11.02
N ARG A 57 0.78 -4.39 11.52
CA ARG A 57 1.14 -4.10 12.90
C ARG A 57 1.00 -2.62 13.21
N LEU A 58 1.50 -1.73 12.36
CA LEU A 58 1.36 -0.27 12.52
C LEU A 58 -0.10 0.15 12.53
N PHE A 59 -0.92 -0.39 11.61
CA PHE A 59 -2.36 -0.18 11.65
C PHE A 59 -2.98 -0.64 12.98
N HIS A 60 -2.50 -1.72 13.59
CA HIS A 60 -3.02 -2.18 14.88
C HIS A 60 -2.54 -1.33 16.06
N VAL A 61 -1.27 -0.92 16.07
CA VAL A 61 -0.67 -0.10 17.15
C VAL A 61 -1.28 1.29 17.17
N GLU A 62 -1.57 1.86 16.00
CA GLU A 62 -2.06 3.23 15.86
C GLU A 62 -3.58 3.37 16.07
N LYS A 63 -4.18 2.47 16.87
CA LYS A 63 -5.59 2.54 17.27
C LYS A 63 -5.89 3.88 17.96
N GLY A 64 -6.97 4.53 17.53
CA GLY A 64 -7.42 5.81 18.08
C GLY A 64 -6.84 7.04 17.39
N LYS A 65 -5.75 6.92 16.61
CA LYS A 65 -5.23 8.05 15.84
C LYS A 65 -6.05 8.29 14.57
N PRO A 66 -6.31 9.55 14.19
CA PRO A 66 -7.17 9.87 13.05
C PRO A 66 -6.55 9.46 11.70
N TYR A 67 -5.21 9.41 11.61
CA TYR A 67 -4.50 9.02 10.39
C TYR A 67 -4.34 7.50 10.23
N ARG A 68 -4.80 6.69 11.19
CA ARG A 68 -4.62 5.23 11.18
C ARG A 68 -5.05 4.57 9.87
N PHE A 69 -6.16 5.03 9.29
CA PHE A 69 -6.71 4.45 8.06
C PHE A 69 -5.82 4.65 6.83
N ILE A 70 -4.85 5.58 6.86
CA ILE A 70 -3.87 5.71 5.78
C ILE A 70 -2.96 4.49 5.70
N TYR A 71 -2.73 3.75 6.80
CA TYR A 71 -1.98 2.49 6.72
C TYR A 71 -2.71 1.41 5.89
N LEU A 72 -4.00 1.57 5.58
CA LEU A 72 -4.67 0.69 4.63
C LEU A 72 -4.08 0.79 3.22
N VAL A 73 -3.50 1.94 2.85
CA VAL A 73 -2.84 2.13 1.56
C VAL A 73 -1.67 1.14 1.40
N PRO A 74 -0.62 1.17 2.24
CA PRO A 74 0.46 0.20 2.11
C PRO A 74 0.00 -1.23 2.37
N ILE A 75 -0.98 -1.49 3.22
CA ILE A 75 -1.52 -2.86 3.42
C ILE A 75 -2.10 -3.39 2.10
N LEU A 76 -2.99 -2.64 1.45
CA LEU A 76 -3.64 -3.07 0.22
C LEU A 76 -2.65 -3.14 -0.95
N THR A 77 -1.75 -2.16 -1.07
CA THR A 77 -0.75 -2.15 -2.14
C THR A 77 0.28 -3.27 -1.98
N MET A 78 0.78 -3.54 -0.76
CA MET A 78 1.72 -4.65 -0.52
C MET A 78 1.02 -6.00 -0.66
N GLY A 79 -0.21 -6.14 -0.14
CA GLY A 79 -1.02 -7.34 -0.32
C GLY A 79 -1.32 -7.63 -1.80
N TYR A 80 -1.63 -6.59 -2.57
CA TYR A 80 -1.81 -6.70 -4.02
C TYR A 80 -0.53 -7.16 -4.72
N ASN A 81 0.63 -6.57 -4.41
CA ASN A 81 1.90 -7.02 -4.98
C ASN A 81 2.24 -8.47 -4.59
N LEU A 82 1.95 -8.89 -3.35
CA LEU A 82 2.09 -10.27 -2.92
C LEU A 82 1.20 -11.21 -3.72
N PHE A 83 -0.06 -10.82 -3.96
CA PHE A 83 -1.00 -11.61 -4.76
C PHE A 83 -0.55 -11.72 -6.22
N VAL A 84 -0.14 -10.61 -6.84
CA VAL A 84 0.41 -10.59 -8.21
C VAL A 84 1.64 -11.48 -8.32
N ASN A 85 2.53 -11.48 -7.33
CA ASN A 85 3.72 -12.32 -7.33
C ASN A 85 3.39 -13.80 -7.06
N ALA A 86 2.47 -14.10 -6.14
CA ALA A 86 2.07 -15.47 -5.80
C ALA A 86 1.35 -16.17 -6.95
N LEU A 87 0.60 -15.41 -7.77
CA LEU A 87 -0.11 -15.92 -8.95
C LEU A 87 0.70 -15.81 -10.25
N ASP A 88 1.99 -15.46 -10.19
CA ASP A 88 2.84 -15.23 -11.36
C ASP A 88 2.24 -14.24 -12.39
N ALA A 89 1.42 -13.30 -11.92
CA ALA A 89 0.72 -12.33 -12.76
C ALA A 89 1.62 -11.12 -13.11
N ARG A 90 2.93 -11.19 -12.88
CA ARG A 90 3.88 -10.06 -13.06
C ARG A 90 4.01 -9.57 -14.50
N LYS A 91 3.73 -10.45 -15.47
CA LYS A 91 3.74 -10.14 -16.91
C LYS A 91 2.41 -9.59 -17.42
N THR A 92 1.36 -9.65 -16.61
CA THR A 92 0.01 -9.20 -16.99
C THR A 92 -0.20 -7.73 -16.65
N THR A 93 -1.29 -7.16 -17.17
CA THR A 93 -1.74 -5.80 -16.87
C THR A 93 -1.97 -5.56 -15.37
N PHE A 94 -2.14 -6.62 -14.57
CA PHE A 94 -2.27 -6.52 -13.11
C PHE A 94 -1.00 -5.99 -12.43
N ASN A 95 0.20 -6.16 -13.00
CA ASN A 95 1.41 -5.61 -12.40
C ASN A 95 1.70 -4.15 -12.78
N GLU A 96 0.89 -3.56 -13.65
CA GLU A 96 1.09 -2.18 -14.10
C GLU A 96 0.93 -1.17 -12.97
N PHE A 97 1.48 0.02 -13.19
CA PHE A 97 1.38 1.13 -12.25
C PHE A 97 -0.07 1.59 -12.03
N THR A 98 -0.89 1.55 -13.08
CA THR A 98 -2.29 2.00 -13.09
C THR A 98 -3.17 1.33 -12.02
N PRO A 99 -3.25 -0.02 -11.92
CA PRO A 99 -4.06 -0.65 -10.87
C PRO A 99 -3.56 -0.33 -9.46
N LYS A 100 -2.24 -0.24 -9.25
CA LYS A 100 -1.65 0.10 -7.94
C LYS A 100 -2.00 1.54 -7.53
N LEU A 101 -1.95 2.49 -8.47
CA LEU A 101 -2.35 3.87 -8.26
C LEU A 101 -3.86 3.99 -7.98
N THR A 102 -4.67 3.21 -8.68
CA THR A 102 -6.13 3.18 -8.50
C THR A 102 -6.49 2.74 -7.08
N ILE A 103 -5.84 1.68 -6.56
CA ILE A 103 -6.02 1.23 -5.17
C ILE A 103 -5.67 2.36 -4.20
N THR A 104 -4.52 3.02 -4.39
CA THR A 104 -4.09 4.14 -3.56
C THR A 104 -5.13 5.28 -3.55
N LEU A 105 -5.63 5.68 -4.72
CA LEU A 105 -6.63 6.74 -4.84
C LEU A 105 -7.95 6.38 -4.16
N LEU A 106 -8.46 5.16 -4.37
CA LEU A 106 -9.70 4.68 -3.74
C LEU A 106 -9.61 4.70 -2.22
N VAL A 107 -8.48 4.26 -1.66
CA VAL A 107 -8.27 4.23 -0.21
C VAL A 107 -8.14 5.64 0.34
N VAL A 108 -7.43 6.54 -0.35
CA VAL A 108 -7.34 7.96 0.05
C VAL A 108 -8.73 8.60 0.09
N VAL A 109 -9.55 8.40 -0.94
CA VAL A 109 -10.94 8.89 -0.98
C VAL A 109 -11.74 8.29 0.18
N GLY A 110 -11.64 6.98 0.40
CA GLY A 110 -12.32 6.29 1.50
C GLY A 110 -11.93 6.83 2.89
N VAL A 111 -10.64 7.11 3.12
CA VAL A 111 -10.15 7.72 4.37
C VAL A 111 -10.73 9.12 4.56
N VAL A 112 -10.73 9.94 3.51
CA VAL A 112 -11.26 11.31 3.55
C VAL A 112 -12.76 11.30 3.86
N VAL A 113 -13.53 10.44 3.19
CA VAL A 113 -14.97 10.26 3.45
C VAL A 113 -15.21 9.80 4.89
N CYS A 114 -14.51 8.77 5.36
CA CYS A 114 -14.60 8.28 6.74
C CYS A 114 -14.30 9.39 7.77
N TYR A 115 -13.33 10.26 7.49
CA TYR A 115 -13.00 11.39 8.35
C TYR A 115 -14.15 12.39 8.44
N PHE A 116 -14.75 12.78 7.30
CA PHE A 116 -15.88 13.71 7.29
C PHE A 116 -17.12 13.14 7.98
N ILE A 117 -17.41 11.85 7.81
CA ILE A 117 -18.51 11.17 8.50
C ILE A 117 -18.29 11.17 10.02
N LYS A 118 -17.08 10.83 10.49
CA LYS A 118 -16.76 10.86 11.92
C LYS A 118 -16.86 12.27 12.51
N ARG A 119 -16.38 13.30 11.80
CA ARG A 119 -16.48 14.70 12.24
C ARG A 119 -17.94 15.13 12.38
N LYS A 120 -18.82 14.75 11.43
CA LYS A 120 -20.26 15.05 11.52
C LYS A 120 -20.91 14.37 12.73
N LYS A 121 -20.53 13.12 13.02
CA LYS A 121 -21.02 12.39 14.20
C LYS A 121 -20.59 13.04 15.52
N THR A 122 -19.37 13.59 15.60
CA THR A 122 -18.88 14.31 16.80
C THR A 122 -19.49 15.70 16.96
N ASN A 123 -19.90 16.38 15.88
CA ASN A 123 -20.56 17.69 15.98
C ASN A 123 -22.07 17.59 16.28
N ASN A 124 -22.68 16.43 16.07
CA ASN A 124 -24.12 16.18 16.31
C ASN A 124 -24.38 15.44 17.64
N ALA A 125 -23.34 15.22 18.44
CA ALA A 125 -23.40 14.61 19.76
C ALA A 125 -22.95 15.65 20.79
#